data_AF-A0A7S2FHB7-F1
#
_entry.id   AF-A0A7S2FHB7-F1
#
_cell.length_a   1.000
_cell.length_b   1.000
_cell.length_c   1.000
_cell.angle_alpha   90.00
_cell.angle_beta   90.00
_cell.angle_gamma   90.00
#
_symmetry.space_group_name_H-M   'P 1'
#
loop_
_entity.id
_entity.type
_entity.pdbx_description
1 polymer ?
#
loop_
_entity_poly.entity_id
_entity_poly.type
_entity_poly.pdbx_seq_one_letter_code
_entity_poly.pdbx_strand_id
1 'polypeptide(L)'
;AALTWGTITCMLRLSILPATVAFVYRPVAEVAAWYVVFLLAPSVFLIWIVVTRRTNLVWYLLWGWAFFLVPLLAMGSVATKEGMWPLWWRIYRNLFSEDNWPNSLAEFTLSDVVISDMFFMIL
;
A
#
# COMPACT_ATOMS: atom_id res chain seq x y z
N ALA A 1 -5.53 -11.94 -16.09
CA ALA A 1 -4.09 -11.96 -16.41
C ALA A 1 -3.55 -10.56 -16.68
N ALA A 2 -4.04 -9.83 -17.70
CA ALA A 2 -3.59 -8.46 -17.99
C ALA A 2 -3.80 -7.49 -16.80
N LEU A 3 -4.95 -7.56 -16.13
CA LEU A 3 -5.23 -6.76 -14.93
C LEU A 3 -4.26 -7.06 -13.79
N THR A 4 -4.01 -8.34 -13.50
CA THR A 4 -3.02 -8.77 -12.50
C THR A 4 -1.64 -8.19 -12.80
N TRP A 5 -1.20 -8.22 -14.06
CA TRP A 5 0.06 -7.60 -14.48
C TRP A 5 0.05 -6.08 -14.32
N GLY A 6 -1.04 -5.42 -14.71
CA GLY A 6 -1.25 -3.99 -14.48
C GLY A 6 -1.14 -3.60 -13.01
N THR A 7 -1.85 -4.30 -12.14
CA THR A 7 -1.81 -4.10 -10.68
C THR A 7 -0.41 -4.31 -10.10
N ILE A 8 0.30 -5.36 -10.51
CA ILE A 8 1.70 -5.59 -10.08
C ILE A 8 2.59 -4.45 -10.56
N THR A 9 2.46 -4.01 -11.82
CA THR A 9 3.30 -2.92 -12.35
C THR A 9 3.04 -1.58 -11.67
N CYS A 10 1.78 -1.24 -11.37
CA CYS A 10 1.43 -0.04 -10.62
C CYS A 10 1.94 -0.11 -9.18
N MET A 11 1.79 -1.26 -8.52
CA MET A 11 2.31 -1.51 -7.18
C MET A 11 3.84 -1.29 -7.15
N LEU A 12 4.58 -1.88 -8.09
CA LEU A 12 6.04 -1.69 -8.18
C LEU A 12 6.43 -0.23 -8.39
N ARG A 13 5.69 0.50 -9.25
CA ARG A 13 5.95 1.92 -9.53
C ARG A 13 5.73 2.82 -8.31
N LEU A 14 4.62 2.64 -7.60
CA LEU A 14 4.27 3.47 -6.44
C LEU A 14 5.02 3.05 -5.17
N SER A 15 5.48 1.81 -5.09
CA SER A 15 6.16 1.27 -3.91
C SER A 15 7.49 1.93 -3.57
N ILE A 16 8.17 2.49 -4.58
CA ILE A 16 9.52 3.06 -4.44
C ILE A 16 9.50 4.37 -3.66
N LEU A 17 8.45 5.20 -3.81
CA LEU A 17 8.37 6.50 -3.17
C LEU A 17 8.39 6.42 -1.63
N PRO A 18 7.49 5.68 -0.95
CA PRO A 18 7.49 5.60 0.52
C PRO A 18 8.77 4.96 1.05
N ALA A 19 9.33 3.97 0.34
CA ALA A 19 10.59 3.34 0.72
C ALA A 19 11.79 4.30 0.60
N THR A 20 11.83 5.09 -0.46
CA THR A 20 12.87 6.11 -0.66
C THR A 20 12.78 7.17 0.43
N VAL A 21 11.57 7.67 0.73
CA VAL A 21 11.35 8.65 1.80
C VAL A 21 11.79 8.09 3.15
N ALA A 22 11.39 6.86 3.49
CA ALA A 22 11.76 6.21 4.75
C ALA A 22 13.28 5.99 4.86
N PHE A 23 13.94 5.58 3.78
CA PHE A 23 15.38 5.33 3.76
C PHE A 23 16.20 6.64 3.81
N VAL A 24 15.77 7.69 3.10
CA VAL A 24 16.38 9.03 3.17
C VAL A 24 16.22 9.61 4.57
N TYR A 25 15.05 9.42 5.20
CA TYR A 25 14.83 9.84 6.57
C TYR A 25 15.70 9.06 7.56
N ARG A 26 15.84 7.74 7.36
CA ARG A 26 16.65 6.87 8.22
C ARG A 26 17.24 5.68 7.44
N PRO A 27 18.54 5.71 7.10
CA PRO A 27 19.17 4.67 6.28
C PRO A 27 19.59 3.47 7.15
N VAL A 28 18.62 2.66 7.56
CA VAL A 28 18.85 1.44 8.36
C VAL A 28 18.39 0.19 7.61
N ALA A 29 19.05 -0.94 7.86
CA ALA A 29 18.80 -2.19 7.15
C ALA A 29 17.35 -2.69 7.34
N GLU A 30 16.73 -2.40 8.49
CA GLU A 30 15.36 -2.79 8.77
C GLU A 30 14.35 -2.11 7.82
N VAL A 31 14.61 -0.88 7.36
CA VAL A 31 13.76 -0.20 6.35
C VAL A 31 13.79 -0.96 5.03
N ALA A 32 14.98 -1.38 4.58
CA ALA A 32 15.13 -2.17 3.38
C ALA A 32 14.47 -3.56 3.52
N ALA A 33 14.56 -4.19 4.69
CA ALA A 33 13.88 -5.45 4.96
C ALA A 33 12.35 -5.31 4.86
N TRP A 34 11.78 -4.27 5.46
CA TRP A 34 10.34 -4.00 5.35
C TRP A 34 9.91 -3.63 3.92
N TYR A 35 10.77 -2.98 3.14
CA TYR A 35 10.51 -2.77 1.72
C TYR A 35 10.44 -4.08 0.93
N VAL A 36 11.34 -5.03 1.20
CA VAL A 36 11.28 -6.37 0.59
C VAL A 36 9.99 -7.09 0.99
N VAL A 37 9.58 -7.03 2.26
CA VAL A 37 8.30 -7.60 2.72
C VAL A 37 7.12 -6.94 2.01
N PHE A 38 7.13 -5.62 1.88
CA PHE A 38 6.11 -4.86 1.18
C PHE A 38 5.99 -5.22 -0.31
N LEU A 39 7.10 -5.58 -0.96
CA LEU A 39 7.07 -6.06 -2.35
C LEU A 39 6.54 -7.50 -2.44
N LEU A 40 7.08 -8.40 -1.61
CA LEU A 40 6.83 -9.83 -1.74
C LEU A 40 5.46 -10.24 -1.21
N ALA A 41 5.06 -9.72 -0.05
CA ALA A 41 3.86 -10.20 0.63
C ALA A 41 2.56 -9.98 -0.20
N PRO A 42 2.25 -8.77 -0.69
CA PRO A 42 1.09 -8.57 -1.56
C PRO A 42 1.26 -9.22 -2.94
N SER A 43 2.47 -9.31 -3.50
CA SER A 43 2.68 -9.98 -4.80
C SER A 43 2.39 -11.48 -4.72
N VAL A 44 2.96 -12.17 -3.72
CA VAL A 44 2.73 -13.60 -3.48
C VAL A 44 1.25 -13.85 -3.17
N PHE A 45 0.63 -12.99 -2.36
CA PHE A 45 -0.79 -13.14 -2.04
C PHE A 45 -1.70 -12.93 -3.25
N LEU A 46 -1.42 -11.94 -4.10
CA LEU A 46 -2.15 -11.73 -5.35
C LEU A 46 -2.00 -12.92 -6.30
N ILE A 47 -0.79 -13.44 -6.48
CA ILE A 47 -0.55 -14.64 -7.29
C ILE A 47 -1.37 -15.81 -6.74
N TRP A 48 -1.39 -16.00 -5.42
CA TRP A 48 -2.19 -17.06 -4.79
C TRP A 48 -3.69 -16.87 -5.03
N ILE A 49 -4.23 -15.65 -4.86
CA ILE A 49 -5.64 -15.33 -5.15
C ILE A 49 -6.00 -15.70 -6.59
N VAL A 50 -5.14 -15.33 -7.54
CA VAL A 50 -5.35 -15.58 -8.98
C VAL A 50 -5.27 -17.06 -9.30
N VAL A 51 -4.26 -17.77 -8.81
CA VAL A 51 -4.07 -19.22 -9.05
C VAL A 51 -5.22 -20.03 -8.46
N THR A 52 -5.69 -19.66 -7.25
CA THR A 52 -6.79 -20.35 -6.56
C THR A 52 -8.17 -19.84 -6.97
N ARG A 53 -8.25 -18.92 -7.95
CA ARG A 53 -9.48 -18.33 -8.49
C ARG A 53 -10.43 -17.81 -7.41
N ARG A 54 -9.90 -17.15 -6.39
CA ARG A 54 -10.70 -16.58 -5.31
C ARG A 54 -11.33 -15.27 -5.80
N THR A 55 -12.66 -15.24 -5.89
CA THR A 55 -13.42 -14.09 -6.40
C THR A 55 -14.10 -13.25 -5.32
N ASN A 56 -14.08 -13.70 -4.06
CA ASN A 56 -14.71 -12.94 -2.98
C ASN A 56 -13.93 -11.64 -2.69
N LEU A 57 -14.68 -10.54 -2.53
CA LEU A 57 -14.14 -9.20 -2.21
C LEU A 57 -13.24 -9.18 -0.96
N VAL A 58 -13.50 -10.07 0.00
CA VAL A 58 -12.69 -10.20 1.22
C VAL A 58 -11.21 -10.44 0.91
N TRP A 59 -10.89 -11.24 -0.12
CA TRP A 59 -9.50 -11.51 -0.49
C TRP A 59 -8.80 -10.26 -1.06
N TYR A 60 -9.56 -9.44 -1.78
CA TYR A 60 -9.08 -8.16 -2.29
C TYR A 60 -8.81 -7.16 -1.16
N LEU A 61 -9.75 -7.06 -0.21
CA LEU A 61 -9.58 -6.22 0.97
C LEU A 61 -8.38 -6.67 1.80
N LEU A 62 -8.20 -7.97 2.02
CA LEU A 62 -7.01 -8.48 2.70
C LEU A 62 -5.72 -8.12 1.95
N TRP A 63 -5.71 -8.24 0.62
CA TRP A 63 -4.56 -7.90 -0.20
C TRP A 63 -4.19 -6.40 -0.10
N GLY A 64 -5.16 -5.52 -0.34
CA GLY A 64 -4.94 -4.06 -0.35
C GLY A 64 -4.81 -3.43 1.04
N TRP A 65 -5.50 -3.94 2.05
CA TRP A 65 -5.50 -3.33 3.39
C TRP A 65 -4.57 -3.99 4.39
N ALA A 66 -4.37 -5.30 4.35
CA ALA A 66 -3.48 -5.96 5.30
C ALA A 66 -2.07 -6.08 4.72
N PHE A 67 -1.95 -6.72 3.55
CA PHE A 67 -0.64 -7.05 2.99
C PHE A 67 0.11 -5.86 2.40
N PHE A 68 -0.59 -4.81 1.97
CA PHE A 68 0.03 -3.59 1.49
C PHE A 68 0.27 -2.56 2.61
N LEU A 69 -0.74 -2.27 3.44
CA LEU A 69 -0.65 -1.19 4.44
C LEU A 69 0.25 -1.56 5.63
N VAL A 70 0.20 -2.81 6.14
CA VAL A 70 0.93 -3.19 7.35
C VAL A 70 2.45 -3.10 7.15
N PRO A 71 3.04 -3.62 6.06
CA PRO A 71 4.48 -3.43 5.82
C PRO A 71 4.87 -1.96 5.65
N LEU A 72 3.99 -1.14 5.07
CA LEU A 72 4.23 0.29 4.90
C LEU A 72 4.23 1.04 6.24
N LEU A 73 3.29 0.71 7.13
CA LEU A 73 3.26 1.22 8.51
C LEU A 73 4.45 0.72 9.34
N ALA A 74 4.89 -0.53 9.15
CA ALA A 74 6.07 -1.07 9.80
C ALA A 74 7.34 -0.34 9.39
N MET A 75 7.46 -0.08 8.09
CA MET A 75 8.57 0.68 7.53
C MET A 75 8.61 2.11 8.09
N GLY A 76 7.45 2.78 8.15
CA GLY A 76 7.31 4.09 8.79
C GLY A 76 7.66 4.05 10.28
N SER A 77 7.21 3.03 11.00
CA SER A 77 7.50 2.82 12.43
C SER A 77 8.99 2.67 12.69
N VAL A 78 9.70 1.90 11.87
CA VAL A 78 11.16 1.77 11.94
C VAL A 78 11.85 3.10 11.61
N ALA A 79 11.40 3.81 10.58
CA ALA A 79 11.99 5.07 10.16
C ALA A 79 11.85 6.16 11.25
N THR A 80 10.67 6.30 11.85
CA THR A 80 10.37 7.33 12.85
C THR A 80 10.69 6.91 14.29
N LYS A 81 10.99 5.63 14.54
CA LYS A 81 11.08 5.03 15.90
C LYS A 81 9.79 5.14 16.71
N GLU A 82 8.65 5.31 16.05
CA GLU A 82 7.34 5.35 16.71
C GLU A 82 6.65 4.00 16.59
N GLY A 83 5.70 3.71 17.49
CA GLY A 83 4.81 2.57 17.31
C GLY A 83 3.90 2.76 16.08
N MET A 84 3.40 1.66 15.52
CA MET A 84 2.45 1.71 14.38
C MET A 84 1.17 2.47 14.72
N TRP A 85 0.68 2.34 15.95
CA TRP A 85 -0.59 2.97 16.36
C TRP A 85 -0.56 4.51 16.29
N PRO A 86 0.44 5.22 16.84
CA PRO A 86 0.63 6.66 16.63
C PRO A 86 0.64 7.09 15.16
N LEU A 87 1.32 6.33 14.30
CA LEU A 87 1.37 6.62 12.86
C LEU A 87 -0.01 6.45 12.22
N TRP A 88 -0.72 5.39 12.58
CA TRP A 88 -2.05 5.12 12.04
C TRP A 88 -3.06 6.18 12.48
N TRP A 89 -2.99 6.61 13.74
CA TRP A 89 -3.80 7.71 14.25
C TRP A 89 -3.51 9.04 13.55
N ARG A 90 -2.25 9.29 13.18
CA ARG A 90 -1.84 10.51 12.44
C ARG A 90 -2.37 10.49 11.01
N ILE A 91 -2.29 9.35 10.33
CA ILE A 91 -2.86 9.17 8.99
C ILE A 91 -4.38 9.37 9.04
N TYR A 92 -5.06 8.73 10.00
CA TYR A 92 -6.50 8.90 10.20
C TYR A 92 -6.87 10.38 10.40
N ARG A 93 -6.19 11.08 11.33
CA ARG A 93 -6.47 12.50 11.59
C ARG A 93 -6.23 13.38 10.37
N ASN A 94 -5.18 13.13 9.60
CA ASN A 94 -4.87 13.90 8.41
C ASN A 94 -5.88 13.67 7.27
N LEU A 95 -6.33 12.42 7.09
CA LEU A 95 -7.35 12.07 6.10
C LEU A 95 -8.71 12.72 6.41
N PHE A 96 -9.08 12.79 7.68
CA PHE A 96 -10.38 13.34 8.12
C PHE A 96 -10.30 14.80 8.60
N SER A 97 -9.18 15.48 8.36
CA SER A 97 -9.05 16.91 8.61
C SER A 97 -9.72 17.69 7.47
N GLU A 98 -10.68 18.56 7.79
CA GLU A 98 -11.42 19.35 6.80
C GLU A 98 -10.48 20.19 5.91
N ASP A 99 -9.38 20.70 6.47
CA ASP A 99 -8.38 21.50 5.75
C ASP A 99 -7.60 20.70 4.71
N ASN A 100 -7.45 19.38 4.91
CA ASN A 100 -6.68 18.49 4.03
C ASN A 100 -7.57 17.59 3.17
N TRP A 101 -8.89 17.64 3.34
CA TRP A 101 -9.81 16.79 2.61
C TRP A 101 -9.74 16.95 1.08
N PRO A 102 -9.66 18.18 0.51
CA PRO A 102 -9.54 18.34 -0.94
C PRO A 102 -8.25 17.74 -1.51
N ASN A 103 -7.13 17.90 -0.80
CA ASN A 103 -5.84 17.32 -1.20
C ASN A 103 -5.85 15.79 -1.06
N SER A 104 -6.42 15.28 0.04
CA SER A 104 -6.57 13.84 0.27
C SER A 104 -7.46 13.21 -0.79
N LEU A 105 -8.57 13.86 -1.16
CA LEU A 105 -9.46 13.39 -2.22
C LEU A 105 -8.80 13.43 -3.60
N ALA A 106 -8.02 14.48 -3.90
CA ALA A 106 -7.27 14.59 -5.14
C ALA A 106 -6.19 13.50 -5.25
N GLU A 107 -5.40 13.29 -4.20
CA GLU A 107 -4.43 12.18 -4.15
C GLU A 107 -5.12 10.82 -4.23
N PHE A 108 -6.27 10.65 -3.59
CA PHE A 108 -7.05 9.41 -3.68
C PHE A 108 -7.57 9.16 -5.09
N THR A 109 -8.07 10.18 -5.77
CA THR A 109 -8.59 10.08 -7.16
C THR A 109 -7.47 9.86 -8.18
N LEU A 110 -6.28 10.40 -7.92
CA LEU A 110 -5.07 10.22 -8.73
C LEU A 110 -4.30 8.95 -8.37
N SER A 111 -4.63 8.30 -7.25
CA SER A 111 -3.95 7.09 -6.82
C SER A 111 -4.22 5.96 -7.82
N ASP A 112 -3.16 5.37 -8.36
CA ASP A 112 -3.25 4.23 -9.28
C ASP A 112 -4.00 3.04 -8.64
N VAL A 113 -4.13 3.01 -7.30
CA VAL A 113 -4.96 2.05 -6.57
C VAL A 113 -6.44 2.22 -6.95
N VAL A 114 -6.99 3.43 -6.97
CA VAL A 114 -8.41 3.66 -7.31
C VAL A 114 -8.67 3.36 -8.79
N ILE A 115 -7.74 3.72 -9.67
CA ILE A 115 -7.85 3.39 -11.10
C ILE A 115 -7.76 1.87 -11.30
N SER A 116 -6.86 1.16 -10.60
CA SER A 116 -6.77 -0.31 -10.63
C SER A 116 -8.03 -0.97 -10.07
N ASP A 117 -8.58 -0.45 -8.97
CA ASP A 117 -9.83 -0.90 -8.34
C ASP A 117 -11.02 -0.72 -9.28
N MET A 118 -11.11 0.42 -9.99
CA MET A 118 -12.14 0.68 -11.00
C MET A 118 -12.07 -0.32 -12.15
N PHE A 119 -10.88 -0.59 -12.68
CA PHE A 119 -10.71 -1.62 -13.71
C PHE A 119 -11.07 -3.02 -13.20
N PHE A 120 -10.75 -3.33 -11.93
CA PHE A 120 -11.12 -4.61 -11.31
C PHE A 120 -12.63 -4.75 -11.05
N MET A 121 -13.33 -3.65 -10.77
CA MET A 121 -14.79 -3.67 -10.58
C MET A 121 -15.58 -3.76 -11.89
N ILE A 122 -15.00 -3.30 -13.00
CA ILE A 122 -15.67 -3.24 -14.31
C ILE A 122 -15.43 -4.50 -15.16
N LEU A 123 -14.28 -5.18 -14.99
CA LEU A 123 -13.84 -6.32 -15.80
C LEU A 123 -13.86 -7.64 -15.02
#